data_AF-A0A7S3X5W9-F1
#
_entry.id   AF-A0A7S3X5W9-F1
#
_cell.length_a   1.000
_cell.length_b   1.000
_cell.length_c   1.000
_cell.angle_alpha   90.00
_cell.angle_beta   90.00
_cell.angle_gamma   90.00
#
_symmetry.space_group_name_H-M   'P 1'
#
loop_
_entity.id
_entity.type
_entity.pdbx_description
1 polymer ?
#
loop_
_entity_poly.entity_id
_entity_poly.type
_entity_poly.pdbx_seq_one_letter_code
_entity_poly.pdbx_strand_id
1 'polypeptide(L)'
;FTSLFDQDMNLTYDVVTDTMPKDRLKKTHPVGTMSKIEVIPHPDQPYTGMFKGVKHGMMRISDTTKTTPTVQKTNPGFGIKFLRDGMTSANILAMFHFDGQSSWNFFKNRWTTIL
;
A
#
# COMPACT_ATOMS: atom_id res chain seq x y z
N PHE A 1 -18.11 13.04 -17.95
CA PHE A 1 -17.17 11.98 -17.52
C PHE A 1 -15.88 12.66 -17.08
N THR A 2 -15.47 12.52 -15.83
CA THR A 2 -14.20 13.08 -15.34
C THR A 2 -13.06 12.17 -15.81
N SER A 3 -12.20 12.68 -16.68
CA SER A 3 -11.03 11.95 -17.17
C SER A 3 -9.91 11.93 -16.12
N LEU A 4 -8.84 11.17 -16.37
CA LEU A 4 -7.64 11.21 -15.52
C LEU A 4 -7.02 12.61 -15.50
N PHE A 5 -7.04 13.31 -16.64
CA PHE A 5 -6.44 14.63 -16.78
C PHE A 5 -7.25 15.74 -16.11
N ASP A 6 -8.50 15.45 -15.73
CA ASP A 6 -9.36 16.36 -14.98
C ASP A 6 -9.21 16.17 -13.44
N GLN A 7 -8.36 15.24 -13.00
CA GLN A 7 -8.12 15.00 -11.57
C GLN A 7 -7.09 15.99 -11.02
N ASP A 8 -7.40 16.60 -9.87
CA ASP A 8 -6.40 17.33 -9.09
C ASP A 8 -5.38 16.35 -8.50
N MET A 9 -4.16 16.40 -9.01
CA MET A 9 -3.08 15.53 -8.55
C MET A 9 -2.55 15.92 -7.16
N ASN A 10 -2.81 17.14 -6.68
CA ASN A 10 -2.45 17.54 -5.32
C ASN A 10 -3.19 16.68 -4.29
N LEU A 11 -4.44 16.27 -4.60
CA LEU A 11 -5.21 15.31 -3.78
C LEU A 11 -4.55 13.93 -3.66
N THR A 12 -3.64 13.59 -4.59
CA THR A 12 -2.90 12.32 -4.58
C THR A 12 -1.59 12.44 -3.80
N TYR A 13 -0.85 13.53 -3.98
CA TYR A 13 0.53 13.64 -3.49
C TYR A 13 0.66 14.44 -2.19
N ASP A 14 -0.19 15.43 -1.96
CA ASP A 14 0.02 16.40 -0.88
C ASP A 14 -0.98 16.24 0.28
N VAL A 15 -2.14 15.62 0.03
CA VAL A 15 -3.16 15.49 1.08
C VAL A 15 -2.76 14.41 2.08
N VAL A 16 -2.52 14.85 3.32
CA VAL A 16 -2.25 13.98 4.47
C VAL A 16 -3.58 13.63 5.15
N THR A 17 -4.13 12.47 4.82
CA THR A 17 -5.43 12.00 5.34
C THR A 17 -5.47 10.47 5.43
N ASP A 18 -6.38 9.94 6.25
CA ASP A 18 -6.57 8.51 6.39
C ASP A 18 -7.52 7.89 5.36
N THR A 19 -8.38 8.71 4.76
CA THR A 19 -9.41 8.32 3.82
C THR A 19 -9.13 8.91 2.45
N MET A 20 -9.46 8.19 1.38
CA MET A 20 -9.33 8.75 0.04
C MET A 20 -10.20 10.02 -0.06
N PRO A 21 -9.65 11.16 -0.53
CA PRO A 21 -10.42 12.37 -0.74
C PRO A 21 -11.65 12.09 -1.60
N LYS A 22 -12.75 12.80 -1.32
CA LYS A 22 -13.99 12.68 -2.08
C LYS A 22 -13.72 12.96 -3.56
N ASP A 23 -14.39 12.21 -4.44
CA ASP A 23 -14.33 12.36 -5.90
C ASP A 23 -12.98 12.03 -6.56
N ARG A 24 -11.95 11.63 -5.79
CA ARG A 24 -10.70 11.07 -6.32
C ARG A 24 -10.93 9.67 -6.87
N LEU A 25 -10.47 9.40 -8.09
CA LEU A 25 -10.56 8.08 -8.70
C LEU A 25 -9.29 7.28 -8.45
N LYS A 26 -9.43 6.07 -7.87
CA LYS A 26 -8.30 5.15 -7.69
C LYS A 26 -7.93 4.48 -9.02
N LYS A 27 -6.81 4.89 -9.63
CA LYS A 27 -6.32 4.31 -10.90
C LYS A 27 -5.33 3.17 -10.73
N THR A 28 -4.39 3.30 -9.80
CA THR A 28 -3.42 2.27 -9.48
C THR A 28 -3.86 1.46 -8.27
N HIS A 29 -3.34 0.25 -8.17
CA HIS A 29 -3.74 -0.72 -7.15
C HIS A 29 -5.25 -0.97 -7.09
N PRO A 30 -5.98 -1.11 -8.23
CA PRO A 30 -7.44 -1.11 -8.24
C PRO A 30 -8.04 -2.35 -7.57
N VAL A 31 -7.36 -3.49 -7.64
CA VAL A 31 -7.80 -4.76 -7.06
C VAL A 31 -6.85 -5.19 -5.95
N GLY A 32 -7.40 -5.69 -4.85
CA GLY A 32 -6.60 -6.13 -3.71
C GLY A 32 -7.46 -6.52 -2.52
N THR A 33 -6.82 -7.15 -1.54
CA THR A 33 -7.44 -7.64 -0.32
C THR A 33 -6.85 -6.93 0.89
N MET A 34 -7.67 -6.75 1.93
CA MET A 34 -7.25 -6.13 3.19
C MET A 34 -7.29 -7.15 4.31
N SER A 35 -6.34 -7.04 5.23
CA SER A 35 -6.21 -7.92 6.38
C SER A 35 -5.72 -7.13 7.59
N LYS A 36 -6.14 -7.56 8.79
CA LYS A 36 -5.57 -7.09 10.05
C LYS A 36 -4.22 -7.78 10.25
N ILE A 37 -3.23 -7.04 10.74
CA ILE A 37 -1.91 -7.58 11.08
C ILE A 37 -1.57 -7.28 12.54
N GLU A 38 -0.69 -8.09 13.11
CA GLU A 38 0.00 -7.84 14.37
C GLU A 38 1.44 -7.41 14.09
N VAL A 39 1.95 -6.47 14.88
CA VAL A 39 3.35 -6.03 14.81
C VAL A 39 4.10 -6.65 15.97
N ILE A 40 5.05 -7.53 15.64
CA ILE A 40 5.93 -8.17 16.61
C ILE A 40 7.32 -7.55 16.41
N PRO A 41 7.71 -6.57 17.23
CA PRO A 41 9.04 -5.97 17.12
C PRO A 41 10.12 -6.97 17.54
N HIS A 42 11.29 -6.88 16.90
CA HIS A 42 12.47 -7.62 17.36
C HIS A 42 12.83 -7.18 18.79
N PRO A 43 13.16 -8.10 19.71
CA PRO A 43 13.41 -7.75 21.12
C PRO A 43 14.51 -6.71 21.31
N ASP A 44 15.58 -6.78 20.51
CA ASP A 44 16.77 -5.92 20.65
C ASP A 44 16.74 -4.65 19.78
N GLN A 45 15.57 -4.25 19.27
CA GLN A 45 15.49 -3.08 18.39
C GLN A 45 15.56 -1.75 19.20
N PRO A 46 16.41 -0.78 18.82
CA PRO A 46 16.60 0.46 19.58
C PRO A 46 15.52 1.53 19.30
N TYR A 47 14.72 1.36 18.25
CA TYR A 47 13.76 2.36 17.80
C TYR A 47 12.56 2.52 18.75
N THR A 48 12.05 3.74 18.82
CA THR A 48 10.96 4.14 19.74
C THR A 48 9.69 4.50 18.95
N GLY A 49 8.68 5.05 19.64
CA GLY A 49 7.42 5.44 19.02
C GLY A 49 6.66 4.23 18.49
N MET A 50 6.30 4.24 17.21
CA MET A 50 5.48 3.18 16.60
C MET A 50 6.11 1.80 16.71
N PHE A 51 7.44 1.68 16.65
CA PHE A 51 8.15 0.40 16.75
C PHE A 51 8.04 -0.27 18.13
N LYS A 52 7.53 0.45 19.15
CA LYS A 52 7.22 -0.09 20.49
C LYS A 52 5.74 0.05 20.86
N GLY A 53 5.06 1.06 20.34
CA GLY A 53 3.69 1.40 20.73
C GLY A 53 2.60 0.73 19.89
N VAL A 54 2.88 0.39 18.62
CA VAL A 54 1.86 -0.20 17.75
C VAL A 54 1.78 -1.70 17.97
N LYS A 55 0.57 -2.21 18.21
CA LYS A 55 0.30 -3.66 18.33
C LYS A 55 -0.29 -4.24 17.06
N HIS A 56 -1.11 -3.45 16.37
CA HIS A 56 -1.86 -3.91 15.21
C HIS A 56 -1.83 -2.86 14.10
N GLY A 57 -1.99 -3.32 12.87
CA GLY A 57 -2.19 -2.47 11.71
C GLY A 57 -3.19 -3.08 10.74
N MET A 58 -3.38 -2.38 9.63
CA MET A 58 -4.06 -2.94 8.47
C MET A 58 -3.08 -3.07 7.32
N MET A 59 -3.09 -4.22 6.67
CA MET A 59 -2.32 -4.47 5.47
C MET A 59 -3.28 -4.57 4.28
N ARG A 60 -2.84 -4.06 3.14
CA ARG A 60 -3.51 -4.27 1.86
C ARG A 60 -2.53 -4.79 0.84
N ILE A 61 -2.76 -5.99 0.32
CA ILE A 61 -2.01 -6.54 -0.81
C ILE A 61 -2.84 -6.28 -2.07
N SER A 62 -2.20 -5.81 -3.13
CA SER A 62 -2.90 -5.38 -4.35
C SER A 62 -2.04 -5.47 -5.59
N ASP A 63 -2.71 -5.50 -6.73
CA ASP A 63 -2.07 -5.47 -8.04
C ASP A 63 -2.07 -4.05 -8.59
N THR A 64 -0.90 -3.52 -8.96
CA THR A 64 -0.70 -2.12 -9.40
C THR A 64 -1.56 -1.78 -10.61
N THR A 65 -1.66 -2.72 -11.54
CA THR A 65 -2.55 -2.65 -12.71
C THR A 65 -3.64 -3.70 -12.58
N LYS A 66 -4.78 -3.48 -13.25
CA LYS A 66 -5.85 -4.49 -13.25
C LYS A 66 -5.35 -5.75 -13.95
N THR A 67 -5.22 -6.83 -13.19
CA THR A 67 -4.89 -8.15 -13.72
C THR A 67 -6.03 -8.70 -14.56
N THR A 68 -5.69 -9.45 -15.61
CA THR A 68 -6.66 -10.13 -16.49
C THR A 68 -6.27 -11.59 -16.63
N PRO A 69 -7.22 -12.53 -16.78
CA PRO A 69 -6.91 -13.95 -16.91
C PRO A 69 -6.00 -14.30 -18.10
N THR A 70 -5.96 -13.45 -19.12
CA THR A 70 -5.21 -13.65 -20.36
C THR A 70 -3.74 -13.27 -20.26
N VAL A 71 -3.33 -12.55 -19.21
CA VAL A 71 -1.95 -12.11 -19.00
C VAL A 71 -1.44 -12.72 -17.72
N GLN A 72 -0.49 -13.67 -17.82
CA GLN A 72 0.17 -14.30 -16.67
C GLN A 72 1.20 -13.35 -16.03
N LYS A 73 0.71 -12.21 -15.57
CA LYS A 73 1.51 -11.12 -15.02
C LYS A 73 0.78 -10.54 -13.82
N THR A 74 1.48 -10.42 -12.71
CA THR A 74 1.01 -9.66 -11.55
C THR A 74 1.99 -8.52 -11.29
N ASN A 75 1.49 -7.38 -10.81
CA ASN A 75 2.29 -6.26 -10.37
C ASN A 75 2.08 -6.06 -8.86
N PRO A 76 2.53 -7.01 -8.03
CA PRO A 76 2.21 -7.05 -6.62
C PRO A 76 2.84 -5.87 -5.87
N GLY A 77 2.02 -5.24 -5.05
CA GLY A 77 2.43 -4.28 -4.04
C GLY A 77 1.64 -4.47 -2.77
N PHE A 78 2.21 -4.01 -1.66
CA PHE A 78 1.51 -3.97 -0.39
C PHE A 78 1.62 -2.60 0.27
N GLY A 79 0.55 -2.24 0.96
CA GLY A 79 0.52 -1.11 1.87
C GLY A 79 0.29 -1.61 3.30
N ILE A 80 0.97 -1.01 4.27
CA ILE A 80 0.60 -1.13 5.69
C ILE A 80 0.21 0.25 6.19
N LYS A 81 -0.85 0.30 7.00
CA LYS A 81 -1.29 1.49 7.71
C LYS A 81 -1.31 1.23 9.22
N PHE A 82 -0.63 2.09 9.96
CA PHE A 82 -0.60 2.13 11.42
C PHE A 82 -1.39 3.35 11.90
N LEU A 83 -2.50 3.09 12.58
CA LEU A 83 -3.34 4.14 13.16
C LEU A 83 -2.61 4.77 14.36
N ARG A 84 -2.73 6.09 14.49
CA ARG A 84 -2.11 6.89 15.55
C ARG A 84 -3.18 7.78 16.17
N ASP A 85 -3.17 7.91 17.49
CA ASP A 85 -4.16 8.73 18.18
C ASP A 85 -3.88 10.23 17.95
N GLY A 86 -4.93 11.00 17.66
CA GLY A 86 -4.86 12.45 17.50
C GLY A 86 -4.10 12.96 16.27
N MET A 87 -3.64 12.07 15.38
CA MET A 87 -2.89 12.43 14.17
C MET A 87 -3.12 11.42 13.04
N THR A 88 -2.82 11.81 11.80
CA THR A 88 -2.98 10.91 10.63
C THR A 88 -2.15 9.64 10.74
N SER A 89 -2.56 8.53 10.11
CA SER A 89 -1.79 7.29 10.15
C SER A 89 -0.36 7.43 9.62
N ALA A 90 0.51 6.50 10.01
CA ALA A 90 1.78 6.28 9.33
C ALA A 90 1.65 5.08 8.40
N ASN A 91 2.21 5.19 7.19
CA ASN A 91 1.99 4.22 6.14
C ASN A 91 3.30 3.76 5.51
N ILE A 92 3.34 2.50 5.12
CA ILE A 92 4.40 1.92 4.30
C ILE A 92 3.75 1.48 2.99
N LEU A 93 4.40 1.79 1.87
CA LEU A 93 4.07 1.22 0.57
C LEU A 93 5.34 0.57 0.03
N ALA A 94 5.26 -0.70 -0.35
CA ALA A 94 6.37 -1.39 -0.99
C ALA A 94 5.88 -2.28 -2.13
N MET A 95 6.76 -2.50 -3.09
CA MET A 95 6.50 -3.24 -4.31
C MET A 95 7.71 -4.08 -4.67
N PHE A 96 7.51 -5.09 -5.52
CA PHE A 96 8.64 -5.79 -6.14
C PHE A 96 9.22 -4.96 -7.29
N HIS A 97 8.40 -4.64 -8.28
CA HIS A 97 8.79 -3.91 -9.48
C HIS A 97 7.56 -3.24 -10.11
N PHE A 98 7.71 -2.06 -10.73
CA PHE A 98 6.59 -1.37 -11.38
C PHE A 98 6.02 -2.20 -12.53
N ASP A 99 6.89 -2.81 -13.33
CA ASP A 99 6.49 -3.76 -14.38
C ASP A 99 6.07 -5.13 -13.86
N GLY A 100 6.08 -5.37 -12.56
CA GLY A 100 5.59 -6.63 -11.99
C GLY A 100 6.45 -7.84 -12.29
N GLN A 101 5.81 -8.99 -12.43
CA GLN A 101 6.44 -10.30 -12.55
C GLN A 101 5.61 -11.28 -13.39
N SER A 102 6.26 -12.18 -14.11
CA SER A 102 5.62 -13.28 -14.85
C SER A 102 5.27 -14.44 -13.90
N SER A 103 4.33 -14.21 -12.99
CA SER A 103 3.89 -15.18 -11.97
C SER A 103 2.58 -14.72 -11.33
N TRP A 104 1.73 -15.67 -10.96
CA TRP A 104 0.54 -15.42 -10.12
C TRP A 104 0.84 -15.51 -8.61
N ASN A 105 2.00 -16.04 -8.24
CA ASN A 105 2.44 -16.05 -6.85
C ASN A 105 2.94 -14.65 -6.45
N PHE A 106 2.11 -13.89 -5.72
CA PHE A 106 2.41 -12.55 -5.21
C PHE A 106 3.70 -12.48 -4.36
N PHE A 107 4.08 -13.60 -3.74
CA PHE A 107 5.25 -13.71 -2.86
C PHE A 107 6.48 -14.30 -3.55
N LYS A 108 6.45 -14.49 -4.88
CA LYS A 108 7.59 -15.03 -5.64
C LYS A 108 8.84 -14.17 -5.45
N ASN A 109 8.69 -12.85 -5.43
CA ASN A 109 9.78 -11.92 -5.24
C ASN A 109 9.60 -11.10 -3.98
N ARG A 110 10.73 -10.70 -3.38
CA ARG A 110 10.76 -9.83 -2.20
C ARG A 110 10.23 -8.44 -2.56
N TRP A 111 9.38 -7.91 -1.69
CA TRP A 111 8.91 -6.53 -1.78
C TRP A 111 9.85 -5.62 -0.99
N THR A 112 10.17 -4.46 -1.54
CA THR A 112 11.15 -3.55 -0.96
C THR A 112 10.71 -2.10 -1.11
N THR A 113 11.12 -1.26 -0.16
CA THR A 113 11.06 0.21 -0.26
C THR A 113 12.39 0.79 -0.74
N ILE A 114 13.42 -0.05 -0.86
CA ILE A 114 14.75 0.28 -1.34
C ILE A 114 14.80 -0.08 -2.82
N LEU A 115 15.13 0.92 -3.66
CA LEU A 115 15.34 0.77 -5.09
C LEU A 115 16.58 -0.07 -5.40
#